data_AF-A0A817H9V6-F1
#
_entry.id   AF-A0A817H9V6-F1
#
_cell.length_a   1.000
_cell.length_b   1.000
_cell.length_c   1.000
_cell.angle_alpha   90.00
_cell.angle_beta   90.00
_cell.angle_gamma   90.00
#
_symmetry.space_group_name_H-M   'P 1'
#
loop_
_entity.id
_entity.type
_entity.pdbx_description
1 polymer ?
#
loop_
_entity_poly.entity_id
_entity_poly.type
_entity_poly.pdbx_seq_one_letter_code
_entity_poly.pdbx_strand_id
1 'polypeptide(L)'
;MSTTDKVDEVVPPQLDNLLELDPYIKPYAGEIKRRYKVYRAILDQLNTEENGIDVFTSAYTHFGIHVDCRTNEIKIKEWAPGARALYIRGDFNNLQ
;
A
#
# COMPACT_ATOMS: atom_id res chain seq x y z
N MET A 1 -26.05 5.56 -30.01
CA MET A 1 -25.85 6.94 -29.50
C MET A 1 -25.60 6.84 -28.01
N SER A 2 -24.34 7.09 -27.63
CA SER A 2 -23.77 7.30 -26.28
C SER A 2 -24.44 6.61 -25.08
N THR A 3 -24.00 5.41 -24.75
CA THR A 3 -23.90 4.98 -23.34
C THR A 3 -22.75 5.79 -22.73
N THR A 4 -23.05 7.00 -22.27
CA THR A 4 -22.11 7.76 -21.47
C THR A 4 -21.97 7.00 -20.16
N ASP A 5 -20.87 6.26 -20.02
CA ASP A 5 -20.49 5.58 -18.80
C ASP A 5 -20.59 6.59 -17.65
N LYS A 6 -21.57 6.36 -16.76
CA LYS A 6 -21.58 7.02 -15.47
C LYS A 6 -20.36 6.48 -14.75
N VAL A 7 -19.25 7.20 -14.83
CA VAL A 7 -18.13 7.01 -13.92
C VAL A 7 -18.72 7.23 -12.54
N ASP A 8 -18.92 6.15 -11.78
CA ASP A 8 -19.44 6.24 -10.41
C ASP A 8 -18.61 7.27 -9.65
N GLU A 9 -19.24 8.38 -9.30
CA GLU A 9 -18.56 9.47 -8.60
C GLU A 9 -18.23 8.95 -7.20
N VAL A 10 -16.95 8.67 -6.95
CA VAL A 10 -16.46 8.21 -5.65
C VAL A 10 -16.51 9.39 -4.67
N VAL A 11 -17.61 9.47 -3.91
CA VAL A 11 -17.83 10.52 -2.90
C VAL A 11 -17.33 10.03 -1.53
N PRO A 12 -16.56 10.86 -0.79
CA PRO A 12 -16.20 10.56 0.60
C PRO A 12 -17.44 10.33 1.47
N PRO A 13 -17.44 9.33 2.35
CA PRO A 13 -18.55 9.13 3.28
C PRO A 13 -18.68 10.36 4.19
N GLN A 14 -19.92 10.77 4.43
CA GLN A 14 -20.26 11.89 5.34
C GLN A 14 -19.60 13.24 4.98
N LEU A 15 -19.31 13.47 3.69
CA LEU A 15 -18.71 14.73 3.24
C LEU A 15 -19.54 15.94 3.68
N ASP A 16 -20.87 15.90 3.55
CA ASP A 16 -21.74 17.02 3.91
C ASP A 16 -21.63 17.36 5.40
N ASN A 17 -21.63 16.35 6.28
CA ASN A 17 -21.44 16.54 7.72
C ASN A 17 -20.09 17.20 8.04
N LEU A 18 -19.02 16.80 7.35
CA LEU A 18 -17.69 17.39 7.50
C LEU A 18 -17.69 18.88 7.09
N LEU A 19 -18.37 19.20 5.99
CA LEU A 19 -18.48 20.57 5.48
C LEU A 19 -19.40 21.46 6.35
N GLU A 20 -20.37 20.87 7.03
CA GLU A 20 -21.20 21.56 8.03
C GLU A 20 -20.45 21.80 9.33
N LEU A 21 -19.67 20.81 9.78
CA LEU A 21 -18.84 20.91 10.98
C LEU A 21 -17.76 21.98 10.84
N ASP A 22 -17.14 22.08 9.66
CA ASP A 22 -16.18 23.12 9.33
C ASP A 22 -16.52 23.80 7.99
N PRO A 23 -17.24 24.93 8.01
CA PRO A 23 -17.58 25.66 6.79
C PRO A 23 -16.37 26.23 6.04
N TYR A 24 -15.21 26.43 6.69
CA TYR A 24 -14.02 27.00 6.02
C TYR A 24 -13.45 26.07 4.95
N ILE A 25 -13.72 24.76 5.04
CA ILE A 25 -13.24 23.79 4.06
C ILE A 25 -14.18 23.55 2.87
N LYS A 26 -15.39 24.15 2.87
CA LYS A 26 -16.37 24.05 1.77
C LYS A 26 -15.78 24.38 0.39
N PRO A 27 -14.99 25.45 0.20
CA PRO A 27 -14.38 25.75 -1.10
C PRO A 27 -13.45 24.65 -1.63
N TYR A 28 -12.97 23.77 -0.75
CA TYR A 28 -12.03 22.70 -1.08
C TYR A 28 -12.69 21.32 -1.21
N ALA A 29 -14.02 21.23 -1.19
CA ALA A 29 -14.76 19.96 -1.30
C ALA A 29 -14.35 19.12 -2.53
N GLY A 30 -14.03 19.78 -3.65
CA GLY A 30 -13.51 19.11 -4.85
C GLY A 30 -12.18 18.40 -4.61
N GLU A 31 -11.25 19.01 -3.90
CA GLU A 31 -9.97 18.38 -3.54
C GLU A 31 -10.15 17.25 -2.54
N ILE A 32 -11.10 17.36 -1.60
CA ILE A 32 -11.42 16.28 -0.65
C ILE A 32 -11.94 15.05 -1.43
N LYS A 33 -12.87 15.24 -2.38
CA LYS A 33 -13.35 14.18 -3.28
C LYS A 33 -12.21 13.57 -4.09
N ARG A 34 -11.34 14.39 -4.69
CA ARG A 34 -10.19 13.91 -5.48
C ARG A 34 -9.24 13.06 -4.65
N ARG A 35 -8.89 13.49 -3.44
CA ARG A 35 -8.02 12.73 -2.52
C ARG A 35 -8.65 11.42 -2.10
N TYR A 36 -9.95 11.42 -1.80
CA TYR A 36 -10.66 10.18 -1.46
C TYR A 36 -10.71 9.19 -2.62
N LYS A 37 -10.88 9.67 -3.87
CA LYS A 37 -10.78 8.82 -5.06
C LYS A 37 -9.40 8.16 -5.18
N VAL A 38 -8.31 8.91 -4.96
CA VAL A 38 -6.94 8.37 -4.97
C VAL A 38 -6.76 7.32 -3.86
N TYR A 39 -7.22 7.63 -2.65
CA TYR A 39 -7.21 6.67 -1.53
C TYR A 39 -7.93 5.37 -1.87
N ARG A 40 -9.16 5.47 -2.41
CA ARG A 40 -9.95 4.30 -2.82
C ARG A 40 -9.24 3.48 -3.89
N ALA A 41 -8.68 4.13 -4.90
CA ALA A 41 -7.93 3.43 -5.95
C ALA A 41 -6.74 2.64 -5.37
N ILE A 42 -5.96 3.23 -4.46
CA ILE A 42 -4.84 2.55 -3.80
C ILE A 42 -5.35 1.39 -2.92
N LEU A 43 -6.42 1.60 -2.15
CA LEU A 43 -6.99 0.56 -1.29
C LEU A 43 -7.51 -0.62 -2.13
N ASP A 44 -8.20 -0.34 -3.23
CA ASP A 44 -8.72 -1.35 -4.13
C ASP A 44 -7.57 -2.11 -4.84
N GLN A 45 -6.48 -1.42 -5.20
CA GLN A 45 -5.26 -2.04 -5.69
C GLN A 45 -4.64 -2.98 -4.64
N LEU A 46 -4.47 -2.53 -3.39
CA LEU A 46 -3.94 -3.35 -2.30
C LEU A 46 -4.81 -4.59 -2.03
N ASN A 47 -6.13 -4.44 -2.07
CA ASN A 47 -7.05 -5.56 -1.92
C ASN A 47 -6.92 -6.58 -3.05
N THR A 48 -6.63 -6.13 -4.27
CA THR A 48 -6.53 -6.98 -5.46
C THR A 48 -5.15 -7.65 -5.59
N GLU A 49 -4.07 -6.91 -5.32
CA GLU A 49 -2.70 -7.35 -5.56
C GLU A 49 -2.08 -8.01 -4.33
N GLU A 50 -2.37 -7.51 -3.13
CA GLU A 50 -1.71 -7.90 -1.88
C GLU A 50 -2.64 -8.67 -0.94
N ASN A 51 -3.87 -8.98 -1.37
CA ASN A 51 -4.95 -9.57 -0.54
C ASN A 51 -5.34 -8.70 0.67
N GLY A 52 -5.18 -7.38 0.53
CA GLY A 52 -5.64 -6.40 1.50
C GLY A 52 -4.55 -5.82 2.39
N ILE A 53 -4.92 -4.77 3.12
CA ILE A 53 -3.98 -3.94 3.88
C ILE A 53 -3.31 -4.71 5.03
N ASP A 54 -4.02 -5.65 5.65
CA ASP A 54 -3.48 -6.45 6.76
C ASP A 54 -2.33 -7.34 6.28
N VAL A 55 -2.48 -7.95 5.09
CA VAL A 55 -1.44 -8.78 4.49
C VAL A 55 -0.27 -7.90 4.04
N PHE A 56 -0.55 -6.79 3.35
CA PHE A 56 0.48 -5.85 2.91
C PHE A 56 1.34 -5.33 4.07
N THR A 57 0.73 -4.95 5.19
CA THR A 57 1.43 -4.44 6.37
C THR A 57 2.20 -5.53 7.13
N SER A 58 1.94 -6.80 6.86
CA SER A 58 2.66 -7.94 7.43
C SER A 58 3.93 -8.33 6.65
N ALA A 59 4.40 -7.47 5.73
CA ALA A 59 5.55 -7.75 4.87
C ALA A 59 6.84 -8.18 5.60
N TYR A 60 7.02 -7.75 6.86
CA TYR A 60 8.14 -8.16 7.71
C TYR A 60 8.20 -9.67 7.96
N THR A 61 7.10 -10.40 7.76
CA THR A 61 7.03 -11.85 7.89
C THR A 61 7.72 -12.59 6.73
N HIS A 62 8.01 -11.90 5.63
CA HIS A 62 8.64 -12.50 4.45
C HIS A 62 9.75 -11.67 3.81
N PHE A 63 9.88 -10.38 4.13
CA PHE A 63 11.07 -9.55 3.86
C PHE A 63 12.04 -9.61 5.04
N GLY A 64 13.33 -9.41 4.79
CA GLY A 64 14.38 -9.58 5.77
C GLY A 64 14.90 -11.02 5.85
N ILE A 65 15.47 -11.38 7.01
CA ILE A 65 16.13 -12.68 7.24
C ILE A 65 15.22 -13.55 8.11
N HIS A 66 14.88 -14.74 7.62
CA HIS A 66 14.00 -15.69 8.30
C HIS A 66 14.65 -17.08 8.34
N VAL A 67 14.67 -17.70 9.52
CA VAL A 67 15.25 -19.04 9.73
C VAL A 67 14.13 -20.04 9.96
N ASP A 68 14.08 -21.12 9.17
CA ASP A 68 13.19 -22.25 9.42
C ASP A 68 13.90 -23.27 10.32
N CYS A 69 13.50 -23.35 11.58
CA CYS A 69 14.12 -24.24 12.57
C CYS A 69 13.93 -25.73 12.28
N ARG A 70 13.00 -26.11 11.38
CA ARG A 70 12.73 -27.52 11.05
C ARG A 70 13.58 -27.99 9.89
N THR A 71 13.77 -27.14 8.89
CA THR A 71 14.58 -27.46 7.69
C THR A 71 16.01 -26.93 7.77
N ASN A 72 16.31 -26.05 8.73
CA ASN A 72 17.55 -25.27 8.84
C ASN A 72 17.83 -24.37 7.62
N GLU A 73 16.79 -24.01 6.87
CA GLU A 73 16.91 -23.07 5.75
C GLU A 73 16.87 -21.62 6.24
N ILE A 74 17.68 -20.76 5.62
CA ILE A 74 17.64 -19.31 5.83
C ILE A 74 17.10 -18.66 4.56
N LYS A 75 15.94 -18.00 4.67
CA LYS A 75 15.31 -17.24 3.59
C LYS A 75 15.62 -15.77 3.78
N ILE A 76 16.13 -15.14 2.72
CA ILE A 76 16.48 -13.73 2.73
C ILE A 76 15.81 -13.08 1.53
N LYS A 77 15.03 -12.03 1.79
CA LYS A 77 14.33 -11.27 0.75
C LYS A 77 14.53 -9.78 0.99
N GLU A 78 15.02 -9.10 -0.02
CA GLU A 78 15.30 -7.66 -0.01
C GLU A 78 14.75 -7.02 -1.29
N TRP A 79 14.26 -5.79 -1.19
CA TRP A 79 13.85 -5.03 -2.37
C TRP A 79 15.01 -4.16 -2.85
N ALA A 80 15.69 -4.61 -3.91
CA ALA A 80 16.80 -3.88 -4.51
C ALA A 80 16.76 -3.97 -6.05
N PRO A 81 15.71 -3.43 -6.71
CA PRO A 81 15.51 -3.59 -8.15
C PRO A 81 16.61 -2.96 -9.01
N GLY A 82 17.33 -1.96 -8.49
CA GLY A 82 18.47 -1.34 -9.16
C GLY A 82 19.81 -2.05 -8.93
N ALA A 83 19.86 -3.10 -8.10
CA ALA A 83 21.11 -3.78 -7.79
C ALA A 83 21.51 -4.74 -8.92
N ARG A 84 22.78 -4.68 -9.34
CA ARG A 84 23.36 -5.66 -10.27
C ARG A 84 23.60 -7.02 -9.61
N ALA A 85 23.87 -7.01 -8.31
CA ALA A 85 24.11 -8.19 -7.50
C ALA A 85 23.81 -7.89 -6.03
N LEU A 86 23.44 -8.92 -5.28
CA LEU A 86 23.20 -8.87 -3.84
C LEU A 86 24.12 -9.87 -3.14
N TYR A 87 24.63 -9.47 -1.98
CA TYR A 87 25.50 -10.26 -1.12
C TYR A 87 25.06 -10.06 0.32
N ILE A 88 25.23 -11.09 1.16
CA ILE A 88 24.97 -11.01 2.60
C ILE A 88 26.32 -11.14 3.29
N ARG A 89 26.61 -10.22 4.20
CA ARG A 89 27.88 -10.15 4.93
C ARG A 89 27.63 -9.95 6.41
N GLY A 90 28.47 -10.52 7.25
CA GLY A 90 28.40 -10.35 8.70
C GLY A 90 29.45 -11.18 9.41
N ASP A 91 29.37 -11.24 10.74
CA ASP A 91 30.32 -12.01 11.54
C ASP A 91 30.31 -13.49 11.15
N PHE A 92 29.17 -14.02 10.70
CA PHE A 92 28.99 -15.41 10.27
C PHE A 92 29.84 -15.79 9.04
N ASN A 93 30.37 -14.82 8.29
CA ASN A 93 31.25 -15.06 7.16
C ASN A 93 32.52 -14.19 7.18
N ASN A 94 32.99 -13.78 8.36
CA ASN A 94 34.18 -12.93 8.52
C ASN A 94 34.11 -11.62 7.71
N LEU A 95 32.90 -11.07 7.54
CA LEU A 95 32.64 -9.89 6.70
C LEU A 95 33.07 -10.06 5.23
N GLN A 96 33.13 -11.31 4.72
CA GLN A 96 33.49 -11.65 3.34
C GLN A 96 32.31 -11.72 2.39
#